data_AF-A0A522T617-F1
#
_entry.id   AF-A0A522T617-F1
#
_cell.length_a   1.000
_cell.length_b   1.000
_cell.length_c   1.000
_cell.angle_alpha   90.00
_cell.angle_beta   90.00
_cell.angle_gamma   90.00
#
_symmetry.space_group_name_H-M   'P 1'
#
loop_
_entity.id
_entity.type
_entity.pdbx_description
1 polymer ?
#
loop_
_entity_poly.entity_id
_entity_poly.type
_entity_poly.pdbx_seq_one_letter_code
_entity_poly.pdbx_strand_id
1 'polypeptide(L)'
;MYEDFTATDPLTHESVHCEFQCLMVGIATRHSDTVDLKFLVNGEGVWLGLPHPAWVEFKRRTGVPLSDRMAVDLGGCYLKQAIESGVGAERNHWNDISVDDVLKLAASLNWLPALGN
;
A
#
# COMPACT_ATOMS: atom_id res chain seq x y z
N MET A 1 -10.50 -3.20 4.59
CA MET A 1 -11.34 -3.19 3.37
C MET A 1 -11.06 -1.88 2.67
N TYR A 2 -10.05 -1.87 1.80
CA TYR A 2 -9.54 -0.68 1.12
C TYR A 2 -9.68 -0.76 -0.40
N GLU A 3 -10.63 -1.53 -0.91
CA GLU A 3 -10.93 -1.53 -2.36
C GLU A 3 -11.65 -0.27 -2.82
N ASP A 4 -12.37 0.39 -1.91
CA ASP A 4 -13.12 1.62 -2.16
C ASP A 4 -13.13 2.39 -0.84
N PHE A 5 -12.55 3.59 -0.83
CA PHE A 5 -12.51 4.43 0.36
C PHE A 5 -12.36 5.91 0.02
N THR A 6 -12.69 6.78 0.98
CA THR A 6 -12.39 8.21 0.92
C THR A 6 -11.25 8.54 1.89
N ALA A 7 -10.39 9.47 1.49
CA ALA A 7 -9.35 10.06 2.32
C ALA A 7 -9.42 11.60 2.19
N THR A 8 -9.10 12.33 3.25
CA THR A 8 -9.13 13.80 3.23
C THR A 8 -7.77 14.35 3.56
N ASP A 9 -7.24 15.21 2.70
CA ASP A 9 -5.98 15.89 2.93
C ASP A 9 -6.19 16.99 4.00
N PRO A 10 -5.44 16.97 5.13
CA PRO A 10 -5.64 17.92 6.21
C PRO A 10 -5.18 19.35 5.90
N LEU A 11 -4.32 19.53 4.89
CA LEU A 11 -3.78 20.84 4.50
C LEU A 11 -4.69 21.54 3.50
N THR A 12 -5.19 20.82 2.49
CA THR A 12 -6.08 21.39 1.46
C THR A 12 -7.57 21.27 1.81
N HIS A 13 -7.91 20.38 2.76
CA HIS A 13 -9.28 19.94 3.07
C HIS A 13 -9.99 19.26 1.89
N GLU A 14 -9.25 18.88 0.84
CA GLU A 14 -9.80 18.14 -0.27
C GLU A 14 -10.06 16.70 0.11
N SER A 15 -11.24 16.20 -0.23
CA SER A 15 -11.64 14.81 -0.04
C SER A 15 -11.55 14.08 -1.38
N VAL A 16 -10.77 13.01 -1.42
CA VAL A 16 -10.55 12.21 -2.62
C VAL A 16 -11.12 10.81 -2.46
N HIS A 17 -11.71 10.29 -3.53
CA HIS A 17 -12.22 8.94 -3.62
C HIS A 17 -11.16 8.03 -4.23
N CYS A 18 -10.86 6.93 -3.54
CA CYS A 18 -9.83 5.97 -3.89
C CYS A 18 -10.45 4.61 -4.19
N GLU A 19 -10.22 4.08 -5.38
CA GLU A 19 -10.75 2.79 -5.83
C GLU A 19 -9.62 1.88 -6.32
N PHE A 20 -9.57 0.64 -5.84
CA PHE A 20 -8.65 -0.36 -6.36
C PHE A 20 -9.04 -0.72 -7.80
N GLN A 21 -8.06 -0.67 -8.72
CA GLN A 21 -8.26 -1.04 -10.12
C GLN A 21 -7.64 -2.40 -10.46
N CYS A 22 -6.36 -2.60 -10.12
CA CYS A 22 -5.67 -3.85 -10.45
C CYS A 22 -4.42 -4.09 -9.62
N LEU A 23 -3.98 -5.35 -9.61
CA LEU A 23 -2.70 -5.81 -9.06
C LEU A 23 -1.92 -6.52 -10.17
N MET A 24 -0.63 -6.28 -10.23
CA MET A 24 0.28 -6.95 -11.17
C MET A 24 1.68 -7.07 -10.60
N VAL A 25 2.45 -8.05 -11.08
CA VAL A 25 3.86 -8.16 -10.69
C VAL A 25 4.66 -7.07 -11.43
N GLY A 26 5.42 -6.27 -10.68
CA GLY A 26 6.33 -5.28 -11.25
C GLY A 26 7.48 -6.00 -11.95
N ILE A 27 7.60 -5.83 -13.27
CA ILE A 27 8.64 -6.48 -14.08
C ILE A 27 9.46 -5.41 -14.78
N ALA A 28 10.75 -5.35 -14.45
CA ALA A 28 11.77 -4.62 -15.19
C ALA A 28 12.68 -5.62 -15.91
N THR A 29 13.45 -5.14 -16.90
CA THR A 29 14.29 -5.97 -17.78
C THR A 29 15.33 -6.85 -17.08
N ARG A 30 15.66 -6.56 -15.82
CA ARG A 30 16.63 -7.31 -15.01
C ARG A 30 16.11 -7.81 -13.66
N HIS A 31 14.98 -7.30 -13.17
CA HIS A 31 14.44 -7.64 -11.87
C HIS A 31 12.91 -7.56 -11.87
N SER A 32 12.31 -8.39 -11.04
CA SER A 32 10.96 -8.18 -10.54
C SER A 32 11.07 -8.04 -9.03
N ASP A 33 10.91 -6.82 -8.53
CA ASP A 33 11.21 -6.43 -7.15
C ASP A 33 9.96 -6.05 -6.35
N THR A 34 8.82 -5.85 -7.01
CA THR A 34 7.55 -5.47 -6.37
C THR A 34 6.33 -6.22 -6.91
N VAL A 35 5.28 -6.25 -6.09
CA VAL A 35 3.89 -6.43 -6.52
C VAL A 35 3.24 -5.06 -6.55
N ASP A 36 2.85 -4.62 -7.73
CA ASP A 36 2.31 -3.29 -8.00
C ASP A 36 0.78 -3.29 -7.89
N LEU A 37 0.26 -2.33 -7.14
CA LEU A 37 -1.15 -2.07 -6.93
C LEU A 37 -1.50 -0.75 -7.61
N LYS A 38 -2.60 -0.73 -8.37
CA LYS A 38 -3.14 0.50 -8.94
C LYS A 38 -4.42 0.89 -8.23
N PHE A 39 -4.46 2.14 -7.79
CA PHE A 39 -5.67 2.81 -7.32
C PHE A 39 -6.05 3.94 -8.28
N LEU A 40 -7.33 4.22 -8.40
CA LEU A 40 -7.85 5.44 -8.98
C LEU A 40 -8.13 6.42 -7.85
N VAL A 41 -7.45 7.56 -7.83
CA VAL A 41 -7.68 8.67 -6.90
C VAL A 41 -8.42 9.75 -7.68
N ASN A 42 -9.72 9.92 -7.44
CA ASN A 42 -10.61 10.75 -8.25
C ASN A 42 -10.52 10.43 -9.76
N GLY A 43 -10.31 9.15 -10.11
CA GLY A 43 -10.14 8.68 -11.48
C GLY A 43 -8.70 8.74 -12.02
N GLU A 44 -7.77 9.37 -11.29
CA GLU A 44 -6.36 9.42 -11.67
C GLU A 44 -5.59 8.19 -11.15
N GLY A 45 -4.76 7.59 -12.00
CA GLY A 45 -4.06 6.35 -11.66
C GLY A 45 -2.85 6.58 -10.76
N VAL A 46 -2.89 6.02 -9.54
CA VAL A 46 -1.78 5.98 -8.59
C VAL A 46 -1.27 4.55 -8.43
N TRP A 47 0.04 4.35 -8.59
CA TRP A 47 0.70 3.05 -8.44
C TRP A 47 1.48 2.95 -7.13
N LEU A 48 1.34 1.81 -6.44
CA LEU A 48 2.05 1.48 -5.21
C LEU A 48 2.78 0.15 -5.39
N GLY A 49 4.10 0.12 -5.21
CA GLY A 49 4.90 -1.11 -5.31
C GLY A 49 5.18 -1.73 -3.95
N LEU A 50 4.59 -2.89 -3.64
CA LEU A 50 4.92 -3.63 -2.42
C LEU A 50 6.13 -4.55 -2.67
N PRO A 51 7.24 -4.42 -1.93
CA PRO A 51 8.47 -5.15 -2.22
C PRO A 51 8.32 -6.64 -1.97
N HIS A 52 8.77 -7.50 -2.90
CA HIS A 52 8.74 -8.96 -2.75
C HIS A 52 9.35 -9.48 -1.44
N PRO A 53 10.48 -8.93 -0.93
CA PRO A 53 11.02 -9.32 0.38
C PRO A 53 10.02 -9.17 1.55
N ALA A 54 9.05 -8.24 1.48
CA ALA A 54 8.04 -8.11 2.52
C ALA A 54 7.08 -9.30 2.59
N TRP A 55 6.78 -9.93 1.44
CA TRP A 55 5.95 -11.14 1.39
C TRP A 55 6.64 -12.31 2.11
N VAL A 56 7.95 -12.44 1.89
CA VAL A 56 8.79 -13.46 2.55
C VAL A 56 8.82 -13.22 4.06
N GLU A 57 9.07 -11.99 4.48
CA GLU A 57 9.20 -11.64 5.89
C GLU A 57 7.86 -11.72 6.62
N PHE A 58 6.76 -11.30 6.00
CA PHE A 58 5.40 -11.46 6.53
C PHE A 58 5.08 -12.94 6.77
N LYS A 59 5.33 -13.81 5.78
CA LYS A 59 5.11 -15.25 5.91
C LYS A 59 5.99 -15.86 6.99
N ARG A 60 7.24 -15.41 7.12
CA ARG A 60 8.16 -15.88 8.17
C ARG A 60 7.62 -15.57 9.57
N ARG A 61 6.98 -14.42 9.77
CA ARG A 61 6.45 -13.98 11.07
C ARG A 61 5.08 -14.58 11.41
N THR A 62 4.20 -14.75 10.42
CA THR A 62 2.82 -15.20 10.64
C THR A 62 2.60 -16.68 10.38
N GLY A 63 3.49 -17.33 9.63
CA GLY A 63 3.29 -18.69 9.11
C GLY A 63 2.35 -18.76 7.90
N VAL A 64 1.75 -17.64 7.48
CA VAL A 64 0.73 -17.56 6.42
C VAL A 64 1.23 -16.66 5.29
N PRO A 65 1.09 -17.05 4.01
CA PRO A 65 1.43 -16.16 2.90
C PRO A 65 0.53 -14.92 2.89
N LEU A 66 1.12 -13.78 2.54
CA LEU A 66 0.35 -12.59 2.20
C LEU A 66 -0.46 -12.90 0.92
N SER A 67 -1.73 -12.55 0.88
CA SER A 67 -2.62 -12.79 -0.26
C SER A 67 -2.86 -11.49 -1.04
N ASP A 68 -3.32 -11.60 -2.29
CA ASP A 68 -3.65 -10.43 -3.10
C ASP A 68 -4.63 -9.49 -2.40
N ARG A 69 -5.64 -10.05 -1.70
CA ARG A 69 -6.58 -9.23 -0.92
C ARG A 69 -5.89 -8.46 0.21
N MET A 70 -4.95 -9.11 0.89
CA MET A 70 -4.15 -8.46 1.93
C MET A 70 -3.23 -7.39 1.35
N ALA A 71 -2.68 -7.62 0.16
CA ALA A 71 -1.88 -6.61 -0.55
C ALA A 71 -2.71 -5.37 -0.88
N VAL A 72 -3.95 -5.54 -1.36
CA VAL A 72 -4.88 -4.42 -1.60
C VAL A 72 -5.16 -3.66 -0.30
N ASP A 73 -5.44 -4.36 0.79
CA ASP A 73 -5.70 -3.72 2.08
C ASP A 73 -4.46 -2.97 2.61
N LEU A 74 -3.25 -3.50 2.42
CA LEU A 74 -2.00 -2.82 2.79
C LEU A 74 -1.75 -1.58 1.93
N GLY A 75 -1.89 -1.69 0.61
CA GLY A 75 -1.70 -0.57 -0.32
C GLY A 75 -2.71 0.54 -0.09
N GLY A 76 -3.99 0.20 0.09
CA GLY A 76 -5.01 1.19 0.37
C GLY A 76 -4.86 1.83 1.76
N CYS A 77 -4.40 1.06 2.77
CA CYS A 77 -4.05 1.61 4.08
C CYS A 77 -2.89 2.61 3.98
N TYR A 78 -1.84 2.26 3.22
CA TYR A 78 -0.71 3.15 2.96
C TYR A 78 -1.15 4.44 2.26
N LEU A 79 -1.91 4.31 1.17
CA LEU A 79 -2.41 5.43 0.38
C LEU A 79 -3.29 6.35 1.23
N LYS A 80 -4.19 5.78 2.04
CA LYS A 80 -5.01 6.53 2.97
C LYS A 80 -4.16 7.34 3.96
N GLN A 81 -3.19 6.71 4.60
CA GLN A 81 -2.28 7.40 5.53
C GLN A 81 -1.43 8.48 4.85
N ALA A 82 -0.99 8.26 3.61
CA ALA A 82 -0.23 9.24 2.84
C ALA A 82 -1.07 10.49 2.52
N ILE A 83 -2.34 10.32 2.13
CA ILE A 83 -3.27 11.43 1.88
C ILE A 83 -3.61 12.14 3.19
N GLU A 84 -4.00 11.40 4.22
CA GLU A 84 -4.42 11.96 5.52
C GLU A 84 -3.26 12.58 6.32
N SER A 85 -2.00 12.35 5.92
CA SER A 85 -0.84 13.04 6.47
C SER A 85 -0.43 14.31 5.70
N GLY A 86 -1.10 14.61 4.57
CA GLY A 86 -0.80 15.77 3.72
C GLY A 86 0.41 15.56 2.79
N VAL A 87 0.84 14.32 2.55
CA VAL A 87 1.98 14.00 1.68
C VAL A 87 1.52 13.60 0.26
N GLY A 88 0.24 13.25 0.08
CA GLY A 88 -0.09 12.15 -0.85
C GLY A 88 -1.05 12.35 -2.02
N ALA A 89 -1.63 13.53 -2.27
CA ALA A 89 -2.52 13.67 -3.43
C ALA A 89 -1.77 13.86 -4.77
N GLU A 90 -0.61 14.52 -4.75
CA GLU A 90 0.11 14.96 -5.96
C GLU A 90 1.04 13.88 -6.57
N ARG A 91 1.26 12.75 -5.86
CA ARG A 91 2.27 11.75 -6.23
C ARG A 91 1.62 10.53 -6.88
N ASN A 92 1.85 10.38 -8.20
CA ASN A 92 1.23 9.33 -9.01
C ASN A 92 1.92 7.95 -8.93
N HIS A 93 3.15 7.87 -8.41
CA HIS A 93 3.88 6.60 -8.26
C HIS A 93 4.68 6.56 -6.94
N TRP A 94 4.48 5.48 -6.18
CA TRP A 94 5.11 5.21 -4.89
C TRP A 94 5.84 3.86 -4.95
N ASN A 95 7.09 3.90 -5.40
CA ASN A 95 7.95 2.72 -5.55
C ASN A 95 8.97 2.59 -4.42
N ASP A 96 8.90 3.45 -3.40
CA ASP A 96 9.80 3.55 -2.25
C ASP A 96 9.23 2.90 -0.97
N ILE A 97 8.12 2.16 -1.07
CA ILE A 97 7.56 1.41 0.06
C ILE A 97 8.57 0.34 0.48
N SER A 98 9.06 0.44 1.72
CA SER A 98 10.05 -0.49 2.26
C SER A 98 9.39 -1.74 2.87
N VAL A 99 10.19 -2.76 3.14
CA VAL A 99 9.75 -3.94 3.90
C VAL A 99 9.18 -3.54 5.27
N ASP A 100 9.85 -2.60 5.95
CA ASP A 100 9.42 -2.15 7.27
C ASP A 100 8.09 -1.40 7.21
N ASP A 101 7.82 -0.62 6.16
CA ASP A 101 6.53 0.04 5.97
C ASP A 101 5.41 -0.99 5.84
N VAL A 102 5.61 -2.03 5.02
CA VAL A 102 4.64 -3.13 4.88
C VAL A 102 4.37 -3.81 6.22
N LEU A 103 5.40 -4.09 7.01
CA LEU A 103 5.25 -4.75 8.31
C LEU A 103 4.58 -3.84 9.35
N LYS A 104 4.84 -2.53 9.33
CA LYS A 104 4.16 -1.54 10.18
C LYS A 104 2.68 -1.44 9.83
N LEU A 105 2.34 -1.43 8.53
CA LEU A 105 0.95 -1.45 8.07
C LEU A 105 0.25 -2.76 8.47
N ALA A 106 0.91 -3.91 8.31
CA ALA A 106 0.36 -5.18 8.76
C ALA A 106 0.12 -5.20 10.27
N ALA A 107 0.97 -4.53 11.06
CA ALA A 107 0.75 -4.37 12.49
C ALA A 107 -0.41 -3.40 12.80
N SER A 108 -0.56 -2.30 12.07
CA SER A 108 -1.69 -1.38 12.24
C SER A 108 -3.03 -2.00 11.87
N LEU A 109 -3.02 -2.97 10.95
CA LEU A 109 -4.17 -3.82 10.59
C LEU A 109 -4.36 -5.00 11.57
N ASN A 110 -3.56 -5.07 12.64
CA ASN A 110 -3.64 -6.09 13.69
C ASN A 110 -3.37 -7.53 13.18
N TRP A 111 -2.56 -7.67 12.11
CA TRP A 111 -2.10 -8.97 11.58
C TRP A 111 -0.74 -9.39 12.13
N LEU A 112 0.02 -8.43 12.65
CA LEU A 112 1.27 -8.63 13.36
C LEU A 112 1.22 -7.87 14.69
N PRO A 113 1.97 -8.30 15.72
CA PRO A 113 2.23 -7.44 16.86
C PRO A 113 2.94 -6.17 16.40
N ALA A 114 2.67 -5.04 17.07
CA ALA A 114 3.39 -3.80 16.84
C ALA A 114 4.91 -4.05 16.94
N LEU A 115 5.67 -3.52 15.98
CA LEU A 115 7.13 -3.56 16.05
C LEU A 115 7.53 -2.82 17.33
N GLY A 116 8.20 -3.51 18.25
CA GLY A 116 8.77 -2.88 19.44
C GLY A 116 9.80 -1.82 19.01
N ASN A 117 9.74 -0.65 19.64
CA ASN A 117 10.76 0.40 19.51
C ASN A 117 12.12 -0.08 19.99
#